data_AF-A0A679JKT1-F1
#
_entry.id   AF-A0A679JKT1-F1
#
_cell.length_a   1.000
_cell.length_b   1.000
_cell.length_c   1.000
_cell.angle_alpha   90.00
_cell.angle_beta   90.00
_cell.angle_gamma   90.00
#
_symmetry.space_group_name_H-M   'P 1'
#
loop_
_entity.id
_entity.type
_entity.pdbx_description
1 polymer ?
#
loop_
_entity_poly.entity_id
_entity_poly.type
_entity_poly.pdbx_seq_one_letter_code
_entity_poly.pdbx_strand_id
1 'polypeptide(L)'
;MRIEAGKWYLNREGNCVGPMQRDDDGITYFWRDGDGRSYFFDGRAGVGSLPSPHDLIREWINPAASAEPPMHDLVKRPATNTPPPIPPQYPSAEQLEADRSYDVLVSVLKDAHAQASRGKGKERHANGRPFERQPIMELGRMYGPGFAAGQAAKKAQEAMGMVARGERDAAAFELLGAINYLAACVMLIRENQNAA
;
A
#
# COMPACT_ATOMS: atom_id res chain seq x y z
N MET A 1 26.57 7.92 -13.97
CA MET A 1 25.13 7.55 -13.89
C MET A 1 24.50 7.96 -15.21
N ARG A 2 23.49 7.27 -15.75
CA ARG A 2 22.81 7.77 -16.97
C ARG A 2 21.54 8.50 -16.56
N ILE A 3 21.39 9.74 -17.01
CA ILE A 3 20.18 10.52 -16.73
C ILE A 3 19.12 10.31 -17.83
N GLU A 4 17.86 10.42 -17.44
CA GLU A 4 16.69 10.20 -18.30
C GLU A 4 15.70 11.37 -18.17
N ALA A 5 14.96 11.65 -19.24
CA ALA A 5 14.01 12.76 -19.28
C ALA A 5 12.81 12.48 -18.36
N GLY A 6 12.25 13.53 -17.76
CA GLY A 6 11.12 13.45 -16.82
C GLY A 6 11.50 13.03 -15.39
N LYS A 7 12.75 12.60 -15.15
CA LYS A 7 13.22 12.16 -13.84
C LYS A 7 13.87 13.30 -13.03
N TRP A 8 13.97 13.07 -11.73
CA TRP A 8 14.62 13.97 -10.76
C TRP A 8 15.84 13.28 -10.17
N TYR A 9 16.85 14.06 -9.79
CA TYR A 9 18.13 13.54 -9.31
C TYR A 9 18.64 14.34 -8.10
N LEU A 10 19.47 13.71 -7.28
CA LEU A 10 20.21 14.37 -6.21
C LEU A 10 21.61 14.74 -6.69
N ASN A 11 22.03 15.97 -6.40
CA ASN A 11 23.43 16.37 -6.55
C ASN A 11 24.28 15.98 -5.33
N ARG A 12 25.61 16.20 -5.36
CA ARG A 12 26.50 15.89 -4.23
C ARG A 12 26.21 16.69 -2.97
N GLU A 13 25.61 17.86 -3.11
CA GLU A 13 25.19 18.72 -1.99
C GLU A 13 23.87 18.25 -1.35
N GLY A 14 23.19 17.26 -1.96
CA GLY A 14 21.91 16.74 -1.47
C GLY A 14 20.69 17.51 -1.97
N ASN A 15 20.86 18.44 -2.91
CA ASN A 15 19.76 19.17 -3.53
C ASN A 15 19.05 18.31 -4.57
N CYS A 16 17.73 18.42 -4.63
CA CYS A 16 16.91 17.80 -5.68
C CYS A 16 16.91 18.68 -6.93
N VAL A 17 17.17 18.07 -8.08
CA VAL A 17 17.40 18.72 -9.36
C VAL A 17 16.55 18.02 -10.43
N GLY A 18 15.72 18.78 -11.16
CA GLY A 18 14.82 18.25 -12.20
C GLY A 18 13.54 19.11 -12.40
N PRO A 19 12.53 18.60 -13.14
CA PRO A 19 12.59 17.36 -13.91
C PRO A 19 13.50 17.53 -15.13
N MET A 20 14.32 16.52 -15.44
CA MET A 20 15.27 16.57 -16.55
C MET A 20 14.53 16.67 -17.90
N GLN A 21 15.00 17.51 -18.81
CA GLN A 21 14.39 17.73 -20.12
C GLN A 21 15.45 17.69 -21.20
N ARG A 22 15.29 16.77 -22.15
CA ARG A 22 16.23 16.63 -23.26
C ARG A 22 16.19 17.88 -24.14
N ASP A 23 17.34 18.50 -24.36
CA ASP A 23 17.48 19.63 -25.27
C ASP A 23 17.46 19.16 -26.73
N ASP A 24 16.98 20.00 -27.64
CA ASP A 24 16.75 19.66 -29.06
C ASP A 24 18.06 19.32 -29.79
N ASP A 25 19.18 19.88 -29.33
CA ASP A 25 20.51 19.67 -29.92
C ASP A 25 21.07 18.27 -29.67
N GLY A 26 20.47 17.48 -28.76
CA GLY A 26 20.67 16.04 -28.60
C GLY A 26 22.08 15.50 -28.31
N ILE A 27 23.11 16.36 -28.30
CA ILE A 27 24.52 15.95 -28.34
C ILE A 27 25.32 16.48 -27.13
N THR A 28 24.98 17.64 -26.55
CA THR A 28 25.86 18.29 -25.54
C THR A 28 25.28 18.33 -24.13
N TYR A 29 23.98 18.56 -23.96
CA TYR A 29 23.36 18.73 -22.64
C TYR A 29 21.98 18.07 -22.56
N PHE A 30 21.56 17.74 -21.34
CA PHE A 30 20.35 16.97 -21.07
C PHE A 30 19.31 17.72 -20.20
N TRP A 31 19.63 18.92 -19.68
CA TRP A 31 18.69 19.79 -18.96
C TRP A 31 19.34 21.15 -18.60
N ARG A 32 18.52 22.20 -18.45
CA ARG A 32 18.89 23.51 -17.88
C ARG A 32 18.05 23.79 -16.63
N ASP A 33 18.67 24.01 -15.46
CA ASP A 33 17.91 24.44 -14.27
C ASP A 33 17.37 25.86 -14.37
N GLY A 34 16.51 26.25 -13.43
CA GLY A 34 16.05 27.63 -13.29
C GLY A 34 17.19 28.65 -13.08
N ASP A 35 18.38 28.17 -12.70
CA ASP A 35 19.62 28.95 -12.53
C ASP A 35 20.53 28.91 -13.79
N GLY A 36 20.11 28.28 -14.89
CA GLY A 36 20.86 28.20 -16.15
C GLY A 36 21.92 27.08 -16.26
N ARG A 37 22.05 26.18 -15.29
CA ARG A 37 23.08 25.12 -15.25
C ARG A 37 22.75 23.97 -16.19
N SER A 38 23.74 23.55 -16.99
CA SER A 38 23.59 22.46 -17.97
C SER A 38 24.29 21.18 -17.53
N TYR A 39 23.62 20.04 -17.72
CA TYR A 39 24.09 18.72 -17.30
C TYR A 39 24.37 17.79 -18.47
N PHE A 40 25.46 17.05 -18.41
CA PHE A 40 25.80 16.00 -19.38
C PHE A 40 25.02 14.72 -19.11
N PHE A 41 24.90 13.85 -20.12
CA PHE A 41 24.20 12.55 -20.04
C PHE A 41 24.71 11.62 -18.91
N ASP A 42 25.93 11.86 -18.43
CA ASP A 42 26.57 11.10 -17.36
C ASP A 42 26.32 11.69 -15.95
N GLY A 43 25.60 12.82 -15.87
CA GLY A 43 25.22 13.51 -14.65
C GLY A 43 26.15 14.65 -14.23
N ARG A 44 27.19 14.98 -15.02
CA ARG A 44 28.14 16.04 -14.66
C ARG A 44 27.60 17.44 -14.94
N ALA A 45 27.89 18.36 -14.02
CA ALA A 45 27.58 19.78 -14.16
C ALA A 45 28.81 20.54 -14.70
N GLY A 46 28.90 20.69 -16.03
CA GLY A 46 30.00 21.40 -16.71
C GLY A 46 31.09 20.49 -17.30
N VAL A 47 32.04 21.10 -18.03
CA VAL A 47 33.00 20.38 -18.93
C VAL A 47 34.35 20.07 -18.25
N GLY A 48 34.43 20.21 -16.92
CA GLY A 48 35.66 19.98 -16.15
C GLY A 48 35.95 18.49 -15.90
N SER A 49 37.23 18.15 -15.71
CA SER A 49 37.67 16.80 -15.31
C SER A 49 37.56 16.54 -13.80
N LEU A 50 37.39 17.59 -13.00
CA LEU A 50 37.24 17.49 -11.55
C LEU A 50 35.76 17.32 -11.16
N PRO A 51 35.45 16.50 -10.14
CA PRO A 51 34.10 16.36 -9.62
C PRO A 51 33.54 17.72 -9.17
N SER A 52 32.35 18.06 -9.62
CA SER A 52 31.64 19.28 -9.23
C SER A 52 30.70 18.98 -8.06
N PRO A 53 30.53 19.90 -7.08
CA PRO A 53 29.49 19.79 -6.05
C PRO A 53 28.08 19.62 -6.64
N HIS A 54 27.88 20.10 -7.86
CA HIS A 54 26.59 20.02 -8.55
C HIS A 54 26.43 18.73 -9.37
N ASP A 55 27.43 17.83 -9.41
CA ASP A 55 27.29 16.54 -10.10
C ASP A 55 26.14 15.72 -9.51
N LEU A 56 25.34 15.13 -10.39
CA LEU A 56 24.25 14.25 -10.03
C LEU A 56 24.82 12.87 -9.63
N ILE A 57 24.39 12.37 -8.48
CA ILE A 57 24.93 11.14 -7.89
C ILE A 57 23.92 9.99 -7.83
N ARG A 58 22.62 10.28 -7.78
CA ARG A 58 21.56 9.26 -7.82
C ARG A 58 20.21 9.85 -8.24
N GLU A 59 19.32 9.00 -8.75
CA GLU A 59 17.91 9.34 -8.96
C GLU A 59 17.27 9.74 -7.62
N TRP A 60 16.54 10.86 -7.61
CA TRP A 60 15.76 11.31 -6.48
C TRP A 60 14.38 10.67 -6.56
N ILE A 61 14.09 9.83 -5.57
CA ILE A 61 12.76 9.27 -5.36
C ILE A 61 12.13 10.12 -4.28
N ASN A 62 11.01 10.76 -4.59
CA ASN A 62 10.27 11.57 -3.62
C ASN A 62 9.91 10.72 -2.39
N PRO A 63 10.48 10.99 -1.21
CA PRO A 63 10.16 10.21 -0.02
C PRO A 63 8.70 10.38 0.43
N ALA A 64 8.00 11.44 0.00
CA ALA A 64 6.56 11.62 0.24
C ALA A 64 5.67 10.91 -0.80
N ALA A 65 6.22 10.47 -1.93
CA ALA A 65 5.50 9.62 -2.89
C ALA A 65 5.63 8.14 -2.56
N SER A 66 6.68 7.75 -1.82
CA SER A 66 6.90 6.38 -1.31
C SER A 66 6.52 6.20 0.16
N ALA A 67 6.27 7.28 0.90
CA ALA A 67 5.61 7.20 2.20
C ALA A 67 4.09 7.13 1.97
N GLU A 68 3.53 5.93 2.06
CA GLU A 68 2.13 5.84 2.46
C GLU A 68 1.97 6.66 3.75
N PRO A 69 1.01 7.60 3.81
CA PRO A 69 0.83 8.39 5.02
C PRO A 69 0.57 7.44 6.19
N PRO A 70 1.14 7.70 7.38
CA PRO A 70 0.85 6.89 8.55
C PRO A 70 -0.66 6.83 8.74
N MET A 71 -1.20 5.61 8.83
CA MET A 71 -2.65 5.31 8.81
C MET A 71 -3.49 6.10 9.83
N HIS A 72 -2.88 6.75 10.81
CA HIS A 72 -3.55 7.59 11.80
C HIS A 72 -4.04 8.95 11.27
N ASP A 73 -3.59 9.41 10.09
CA ASP A 73 -3.93 10.77 9.60
C ASP A 73 -4.99 10.80 8.48
N LEU A 74 -5.64 9.67 8.19
CA LEU A 74 -6.74 9.60 7.22
C LEU A 74 -8.04 10.27 7.69
N VAL A 75 -8.09 10.75 8.94
CA VAL A 75 -9.29 11.34 9.55
C VAL A 75 -9.42 12.86 9.27
N LYS A 76 -8.37 13.53 8.76
CA LYS A 76 -8.35 15.00 8.61
C LYS A 76 -8.16 15.50 7.17
N ARG A 77 -8.79 14.87 6.18
CA ARG A 77 -8.89 15.50 4.85
C ARG A 77 -10.05 16.50 4.82
N PRO A 78 -9.83 17.78 4.42
CA PRO A 78 -10.96 18.64 4.07
C PRO A 78 -11.67 18.03 2.87
N ALA A 79 -13.00 17.95 2.93
CA ALA A 79 -13.84 17.39 1.88
C ALA A 79 -13.59 18.15 0.57
N THR A 80 -12.90 17.50 -0.36
CA THR A 80 -12.89 17.94 -1.76
C THR A 80 -14.30 17.69 -2.31
N ASN A 81 -14.91 18.68 -2.96
CA ASN A 81 -16.22 18.62 -3.64
C ASN A 81 -16.27 17.62 -4.83
N THR A 82 -15.46 16.58 -4.81
CA THR A 82 -15.54 15.47 -5.75
C THR A 82 -16.75 14.64 -5.36
N PRO A 83 -17.73 14.41 -6.27
CA PRO A 83 -18.81 13.48 -5.98
C PRO A 83 -18.19 12.14 -5.57
N PRO A 84 -18.76 11.46 -4.55
CA PRO A 84 -18.22 10.19 -4.08
C PRO A 84 -18.09 9.25 -5.27
N PRO A 85 -16.99 8.48 -5.37
CA PRO A 85 -16.86 7.49 -6.42
C PRO A 85 -18.11 6.61 -6.39
N ILE A 86 -18.78 6.48 -7.53
CA ILE A 86 -19.91 5.56 -7.69
C ILE A 86 -19.42 4.21 -7.13
N PRO A 87 -20.10 3.62 -6.14
CA PRO A 87 -19.67 2.36 -5.59
C PRO A 87 -19.56 1.36 -6.76
N PRO A 88 -18.45 0.62 -6.87
CA PRO A 88 -18.31 -0.38 -7.91
C PRO A 88 -19.55 -1.28 -7.87
N GLN A 89 -20.25 -1.37 -9.00
CA GLN A 89 -21.36 -2.30 -9.12
C GLN A 89 -20.77 -3.70 -9.14
N TYR A 90 -20.84 -4.37 -7.99
CA TYR A 90 -20.43 -5.76 -7.90
C TYR A 90 -21.50 -6.64 -8.55
N PRO A 91 -21.09 -7.72 -9.25
CA PRO A 91 -22.02 -8.74 -9.72
C PRO A 91 -22.84 -9.29 -8.55
N SER A 92 -24.09 -9.66 -8.82
CA SER A 92 -24.96 -10.34 -7.85
C SER A 92 -24.33 -11.67 -7.40
N ALA A 93 -24.80 -12.20 -6.27
CA ALA A 93 -24.35 -13.51 -5.78
C ALA A 93 -24.55 -14.62 -6.84
N GLU A 94 -25.66 -14.58 -7.58
CA GLU A 94 -25.93 -15.50 -8.69
C GLU A 94 -24.92 -15.36 -9.84
N GLN A 95 -24.51 -14.14 -10.16
CA GLN A 95 -23.51 -13.87 -11.21
C GLN A 95 -22.11 -14.35 -10.80
N LEU A 96 -21.78 -14.29 -9.50
CA LEU A 96 -20.53 -14.84 -8.96
C LEU A 96 -20.51 -16.37 -8.96
N GLU A 97 -21.65 -17.03 -8.73
CA GLU A 97 -21.77 -18.50 -8.73
C GLU A 97 -21.70 -19.11 -10.15
N ALA A 98 -22.12 -18.36 -11.17
CA ALA A 98 -22.05 -18.79 -12.57
C ALA A 98 -20.60 -18.79 -13.11
N ASP A 99 -19.72 -17.97 -12.54
CA ASP A 99 -18.32 -17.88 -12.95
C ASP A 99 -17.42 -18.83 -12.15
N ARG A 100 -17.33 -20.07 -12.66
CA ARG A 100 -16.47 -21.12 -12.10
C ARG A 100 -14.97 -20.78 -12.12
N SER A 101 -14.55 -19.70 -12.79
CA SER A 101 -13.14 -19.29 -12.84
C SER A 101 -12.60 -18.81 -11.48
N TYR A 102 -13.48 -18.47 -10.54
CA TYR A 102 -13.13 -18.00 -9.19
C TYR A 102 -13.31 -19.04 -8.09
N ASP A 103 -13.66 -20.29 -8.41
CA ASP A 103 -13.95 -21.36 -7.43
C ASP A 103 -12.87 -21.49 -6.34
N VAL A 104 -11.59 -21.41 -6.73
CA VAL A 104 -10.45 -21.54 -5.81
C VAL A 104 -10.41 -20.38 -4.81
N LEU A 105 -10.63 -19.14 -5.28
CA LEU A 105 -10.69 -17.97 -4.41
C LEU A 105 -11.90 -18.05 -3.48
N VAL A 106 -13.06 -18.42 -4.02
CA VAL A 106 -14.28 -18.62 -3.24
C VAL A 106 -14.06 -19.67 -2.15
N SER A 107 -13.33 -20.75 -2.44
CA SER A 107 -12.97 -21.75 -1.42
C SER A 107 -12.17 -21.13 -0.28
N VAL A 108 -11.12 -20.35 -0.57
CA VAL A 108 -10.30 -19.69 0.46
C VAL A 108 -11.14 -18.73 1.31
N LEU A 109 -12.05 -17.97 0.69
CA LEU A 109 -12.95 -17.07 1.43
C LEU A 109 -13.94 -17.85 2.30
N LYS A 110 -14.45 -18.99 1.82
CA LYS A 110 -15.29 -19.90 2.61
C LYS A 110 -14.53 -20.49 3.79
N ASP A 111 -13.25 -20.84 3.62
CA ASP A 111 -12.40 -21.35 4.69
C ASP A 111 -12.14 -20.28 5.76
N ALA A 112 -11.87 -19.03 5.36
CA ALA A 112 -11.73 -17.91 6.29
C ALA A 112 -13.03 -17.68 7.08
N HIS A 113 -14.18 -17.70 6.40
CA HIS A 113 -15.48 -17.61 7.05
C HIS A 113 -15.72 -18.79 8.01
N ALA A 114 -15.39 -20.02 7.62
CA ALA A 114 -15.51 -21.20 8.47
C ALA A 114 -14.62 -21.08 9.72
N GLN A 115 -13.40 -20.56 9.59
CA GLN A 115 -12.49 -20.32 10.71
C GLN A 115 -13.06 -19.33 11.72
N ALA A 116 -13.68 -18.23 11.26
CA ALA A 116 -14.33 -17.23 12.12
C ALA A 116 -15.63 -17.74 12.75
N SER A 117 -16.44 -18.49 12.00
CA SER A 117 -17.78 -18.93 12.41
C SER A 117 -17.81 -20.24 13.19
N ARG A 118 -16.79 -21.11 13.05
CA ARG A 118 -16.75 -22.46 13.64
C ARG A 118 -15.43 -22.78 14.36
N GLY A 119 -14.34 -22.09 14.05
CA GLY A 119 -13.02 -22.35 14.65
C GLY A 119 -12.86 -21.76 16.06
N LYS A 120 -11.59 -21.69 16.52
CA LYS A 120 -11.20 -21.12 17.83
C LYS A 120 -11.80 -19.73 18.12
N GLY A 121 -12.17 -18.96 17.10
CA GLY A 121 -12.93 -17.71 17.26
C GLY A 121 -14.26 -17.92 18.00
N LYS A 122 -15.04 -18.96 17.67
CA LYS A 122 -16.31 -19.29 18.34
C LYS A 122 -16.11 -19.84 19.76
N GLU A 123 -15.09 -20.68 19.95
CA GLU A 123 -14.84 -21.36 21.24
C GLU A 123 -14.05 -20.53 22.25
N ARG A 124 -13.12 -19.67 21.81
CA ARG A 124 -12.23 -18.90 22.71
C ARG A 124 -12.57 -17.42 22.83
N HIS A 125 -13.29 -16.83 21.86
CA HIS A 125 -13.47 -15.37 21.79
C HIS A 125 -14.87 -14.88 21.45
N ALA A 126 -15.75 -15.69 20.86
CA ALA A 126 -17.09 -15.25 20.51
C ALA A 126 -18.03 -15.30 21.71
N ASN A 127 -17.90 -16.27 22.63
CA ASN A 127 -18.91 -16.53 23.66
C ASN A 127 -20.34 -16.62 23.08
N GLY A 128 -20.47 -17.17 21.86
CA GLY A 128 -21.73 -17.22 21.12
C GLY A 128 -22.17 -15.92 20.44
N ARG A 129 -21.36 -14.86 20.47
CA ARG A 129 -21.68 -13.57 19.85
C ARG A 129 -21.51 -13.61 18.33
N PRO A 130 -22.38 -12.87 17.60
CA PRO A 130 -22.21 -12.67 16.16
C PRO A 130 -20.93 -11.85 15.89
N PHE A 131 -20.39 -11.94 14.68
CA PHE A 131 -19.05 -11.44 14.35
C PHE A 131 -18.85 -9.95 14.68
N GLU A 132 -19.88 -9.13 14.45
CA GLU A 132 -19.93 -7.69 14.72
C GLU A 132 -19.82 -7.32 16.21
N ARG A 133 -19.97 -8.30 17.11
CA ARG A 133 -19.86 -8.16 18.58
C ARG A 133 -18.69 -8.94 19.18
N GLN A 134 -17.81 -9.46 18.35
CA GLN A 134 -16.60 -10.14 18.80
C GLN A 134 -15.49 -9.13 19.15
N PRO A 135 -14.50 -9.51 19.97
CA PRO A 135 -13.40 -8.63 20.36
C PRO A 135 -12.66 -7.99 19.19
N ILE A 136 -12.57 -8.66 18.03
CA ILE A 136 -11.96 -8.10 16.82
C ILE A 136 -12.62 -6.78 16.39
N MET A 137 -13.94 -6.66 16.55
CA MET A 137 -14.71 -5.46 16.23
C MET A 137 -14.70 -4.48 17.40
N GLU A 138 -14.82 -4.94 18.64
CA GLU A 138 -14.76 -4.07 19.83
C GLU A 138 -13.42 -3.34 19.93
N LEU A 139 -12.31 -4.05 19.73
CA LEU A 139 -10.96 -3.46 19.71
C LEU A 139 -10.79 -2.52 18.52
N GLY A 140 -11.36 -2.86 17.36
CA GLY A 140 -11.35 -1.98 16.19
C GLY A 140 -12.16 -0.69 16.39
N ARG A 141 -13.28 -0.73 17.13
CA ARG A 141 -14.01 0.49 17.53
C ARG A 141 -13.23 1.32 18.54
N MET A 142 -12.51 0.67 19.45
CA MET A 142 -11.71 1.32 20.48
C MET A 142 -10.45 2.01 19.92
N TYR A 143 -9.72 1.34 19.02
CA TYR A 143 -8.43 1.80 18.52
C TYR A 143 -8.47 2.31 17.07
N GLY A 144 -9.63 2.22 16.42
CA GLY A 144 -9.84 2.56 15.02
C GLY A 144 -9.58 1.39 14.05
N PRO A 145 -10.03 1.49 12.78
CA PRO A 145 -9.88 0.43 11.78
C PRO A 145 -8.42 0.01 11.53
N GLY A 146 -7.46 0.92 11.75
CA GLY A 146 -6.03 0.65 11.60
C GLY A 146 -5.50 -0.46 12.52
N PHE A 147 -6.16 -0.70 13.66
CA PHE A 147 -5.83 -1.83 14.53
C PHE A 147 -6.04 -3.18 13.80
N ALA A 148 -7.16 -3.34 13.11
CA ALA A 148 -7.47 -4.57 12.39
C ALA A 148 -6.49 -4.79 11.22
N ALA A 149 -6.15 -3.73 10.49
CA ALA A 149 -5.14 -3.79 9.42
C ALA A 149 -3.74 -4.18 9.96
N GLY A 150 -3.31 -3.60 11.08
CA GLY A 150 -2.03 -3.95 11.72
C GLY A 150 -1.97 -5.42 12.14
N GLN A 151 -3.07 -5.96 12.68
CA GLN A 151 -3.18 -7.37 13.03
C GLN A 151 -3.12 -8.27 11.79
N ALA A 152 -3.75 -7.89 10.69
CA ALA A 152 -3.63 -8.61 9.42
C ALA A 152 -2.18 -8.65 8.91
N ALA A 153 -1.48 -7.52 8.95
CA ALA A 153 -0.07 -7.42 8.55
C ALA A 153 0.83 -8.32 9.40
N LYS A 154 0.66 -8.29 10.73
CA LYS A 154 1.39 -9.16 11.66
C LYS A 154 1.21 -10.64 11.31
N LYS A 155 -0.05 -11.07 11.11
CA LYS A 155 -0.37 -12.46 10.76
C LYS A 155 0.26 -12.89 9.44
N ALA A 156 0.21 -12.03 8.42
CA ALA A 156 0.86 -12.29 7.14
C ALA A 156 2.38 -12.45 7.30
N GLN A 157 3.03 -11.59 8.09
CA GLN A 157 4.46 -11.70 8.38
C GLN A 157 4.82 -13.01 9.11
N GLU A 158 4.05 -13.39 10.13
CA GLU A 158 4.24 -14.65 10.87
C GLU A 158 4.05 -15.87 9.95
N ALA A 159 3.05 -15.83 9.07
CA ALA A 159 2.81 -16.88 8.08
C ALA A 159 4.00 -17.06 7.12
N MET A 160 4.64 -15.98 6.67
CA MET A 160 5.84 -16.09 5.83
C MET A 160 7.00 -16.75 6.58
N GLY A 161 7.14 -16.49 7.88
CA GLY A 161 8.07 -17.21 8.75
C GLY A 161 7.75 -18.71 8.83
N MET A 162 6.47 -19.08 8.93
CA MET A 162 6.01 -20.48 8.91
C MET A 162 6.33 -21.17 7.57
N VAL A 163 6.09 -20.49 6.44
CA VAL A 163 6.46 -21.01 5.12
C VAL A 163 7.95 -21.32 5.04
N ALA A 164 8.81 -20.42 5.53
CA ALA A 164 10.26 -20.62 5.54
C ALA A 164 10.69 -21.84 6.38
N ARG A 165 9.91 -22.23 7.39
CA ARG A 165 10.12 -23.44 8.21
C ARG A 165 9.44 -24.69 7.65
N GLY A 166 8.75 -24.59 6.52
CA GLY A 166 8.01 -25.70 5.92
C GLY A 166 6.61 -25.95 6.53
N GLU A 167 6.15 -25.09 7.43
CA GLU A 167 4.87 -25.19 8.14
C GLU A 167 3.71 -24.62 7.30
N ARG A 168 3.50 -25.15 6.09
CA ARG A 168 2.57 -24.55 5.10
C ARG A 168 1.11 -24.50 5.56
N ASP A 169 0.63 -25.55 6.21
CA ASP A 169 -0.77 -25.59 6.69
C ASP A 169 -1.01 -24.57 7.82
N ALA A 170 -0.03 -24.42 8.72
CA ALA A 170 -0.08 -23.41 9.77
C ALA A 170 -0.03 -21.99 9.17
N ALA A 171 0.81 -21.77 8.16
CA ALA A 171 0.87 -20.51 7.43
C ALA A 171 -0.47 -20.17 6.76
N ALA A 172 -1.09 -21.13 6.07
CA ALA A 172 -2.39 -20.96 5.46
C ALA A 172 -3.45 -20.61 6.52
N PHE A 173 -3.50 -21.34 7.63
CA PHE A 173 -4.41 -21.07 8.74
C PHE A 173 -4.23 -19.65 9.32
N GLU A 174 -2.99 -19.17 9.43
CA GLU A 174 -2.68 -17.82 9.91
C GLU A 174 -3.15 -16.73 8.93
N LEU A 175 -3.01 -16.98 7.63
CA LEU A 175 -3.49 -16.11 6.55
C LEU A 175 -5.02 -16.04 6.47
N LEU A 176 -5.72 -17.15 6.70
CA LEU A 176 -7.19 -17.13 6.85
C LEU A 176 -7.62 -16.20 8.00
N GLY A 177 -6.82 -16.17 9.08
CA GLY A 177 -7.00 -15.22 10.17
C GLY A 177 -6.79 -13.77 9.73
N ALA A 178 -5.78 -13.51 8.89
CA ALA A 178 -5.53 -12.19 8.32
C ALA A 178 -6.70 -11.70 7.44
N ILE A 179 -7.31 -12.59 6.63
CA ILE A 179 -8.50 -12.28 5.84
C ILE A 179 -9.65 -11.80 6.74
N ASN A 180 -9.88 -12.48 7.87
CA ASN A 180 -10.92 -12.07 8.82
C ASN A 180 -10.65 -10.70 9.46
N TYR A 181 -9.39 -10.35 9.72
CA TYR A 181 -9.01 -9.01 10.17
C TYR A 181 -9.22 -7.93 9.10
N LEU A 182 -8.92 -8.24 7.83
CA LEU A 182 -9.22 -7.32 6.73
C LEU A 182 -10.73 -7.14 6.54
N ALA A 183 -11.52 -8.21 6.67
CA ALA A 183 -12.98 -8.12 6.66
C ALA A 183 -13.50 -7.22 7.79
N ALA A 184 -13.00 -7.40 9.02
CA ALA A 184 -13.34 -6.53 10.14
C ALA A 184 -12.96 -5.05 9.88
N CYS A 185 -11.79 -4.80 9.29
CA CYS A 185 -11.37 -3.45 8.90
C CYS A 185 -12.36 -2.79 7.91
N VAL A 186 -12.78 -3.53 6.87
CA VAL A 186 -13.79 -3.06 5.92
C VAL A 186 -15.12 -2.75 6.61
N MET A 187 -15.56 -3.61 7.54
CA MET A 187 -16.79 -3.38 8.31
C MET A 187 -16.70 -2.10 9.14
N LEU A 188 -15.58 -1.88 9.85
CA LEU A 188 -15.38 -0.69 10.68
C LEU A 188 -15.30 0.61 9.85
N ILE A 189 -14.67 0.57 8.67
CA ILE A 189 -14.66 1.71 7.74
C ILE A 189 -16.08 2.05 7.29
N ARG A 190 -16.89 1.05 6.95
CA ARG A 190 -18.29 1.24 6.56
C ARG A 190 -19.16 1.72 7.72
N GLU A 191 -18.95 1.22 8.95
CA GLU A 191 -19.61 1.71 10.16
C GLU A 191 -19.34 3.22 10.35
N ASN A 192 -18.09 3.66 10.19
CA ASN A 192 -17.70 5.06 10.36
C ASN A 192 -18.27 5.99 9.27
N GLN A 193 -18.43 5.50 8.04
CA GLN A 193 -19.03 6.27 6.93
C GLN A 193 -20.52 6.52 7.13
N ASN A 194 -21.23 5.59 7.78
CA ASN A 194 -22.67 5.72 8.06
C ASN A 194 -22.98 6.55 9.32
N ALA A 195 -21.97 6.88 10.12
CA ALA A 195 -22.11 7.67 11.35
C ALA A 195 -21.82 9.18 11.15
N ALA A 196 -21.38 9.57 9.94
CA ALA A 196 -21.12 10.94 9.53
C ALA A 196 -22.28 11.50 8.70
#